data_AF-A0A3M2FG60-F1
#
_entry.id   AF-A0A3M2FG60-F1
#
_cell.length_a   1.000
_cell.length_b   1.000
_cell.length_c   1.000
_cell.angle_alpha   90.00
_cell.angle_beta   90.00
_cell.angle_gamma   90.00
#
_symmetry.space_group_name_H-M   'P 1'
#
loop_
_entity.id
_entity.type
_entity.pdbx_description
1 polymer ?
#
loop_
_entity_poly.entity_id
_entity_poly.type
_entity_poly.pdbx_seq_one_letter_code
_entity_poly.pdbx_strand_id
1 'polypeptide(L)' 'MKVKAYCVKCKETVEVMEPEIVNMKNGRRAARGACKVCETVLYKILSREFEEKLKGEGPYEREE' A
#
# COMPACT_ATOMS: atom_id res chain seq x y z
N MET A 1 -8.33 3.78 9.10
CA MET A 1 -8.08 2.66 8.17
C MET A 1 -7.03 1.73 8.76
N LYS A 2 -7.37 0.49 9.10
CA LYS A 2 -6.39 -0.50 9.59
C LYS A 2 -6.07 -1.46 8.44
N VAL A 3 -4.92 -1.27 7.80
CA VAL A 3 -4.44 -2.17 6.75
C VAL A 3 -3.83 -3.38 7.43
N LYS A 4 -4.43 -4.56 7.24
CA LYS A 4 -3.84 -5.82 7.68
C LYS A 4 -3.03 -6.43 6.54
N ALA A 5 -1.80 -6.82 6.83
CA ALA A 5 -0.92 -7.51 5.90
C ALA A 5 -0.33 -8.76 6.56
N TYR A 6 -0.09 -9.78 5.75
CA TYR A 6 0.59 -10.98 6.22
C TYR A 6 2.07 -10.70 6.33
N CYS A 7 2.62 -10.77 7.55
CA CYS A 7 4.05 -10.62 7.75
C CYS A 7 4.70 -12.00 7.62
N VAL A 8 5.55 -12.20 6.62
CA VAL A 8 6.25 -13.48 6.42
C VAL A 8 7.23 -13.83 7.55
N LYS A 9 7.71 -12.82 8.29
CA LYS A 9 8.56 -13.04 9.47
C LYS A 9 7.75 -13.51 10.68
N CYS A 10 6.59 -12.91 10.92
CA CYS A 10 5.71 -13.28 12.03
C CYS A 10 4.79 -14.47 11.68
N LYS A 11 4.67 -14.81 10.39
CA LYS A 11 3.76 -15.83 9.83
C LYS A 11 2.30 -15.63 10.23
N GLU A 12 1.93 -14.40 10.59
CA GLU A 12 0.61 -14.02 11.05
C GLU A 12 0.13 -12.76 10.31
N THR A 13 -1.17 -12.49 10.44
CA THR A 13 -1.79 -11.29 9.87
C THR A 13 -1.68 -10.15 10.88
N VAL A 14 -0.76 -9.24 10.62
CA VAL A 14 -0.46 -8.10 11.50
C VAL A 14 -1.11 -6.82 10.99
N GLU A 15 -1.30 -5.86 11.89
CA GLU A 15 -1.64 -4.49 11.51
C GLU A 15 -0.40 -3.80 10.92
N VAL A 16 -0.60 -3.15 9.78
CA VAL A 16 0.38 -2.28 9.14
C VAL A 16 0.22 -0.90 9.74
N MET A 17 1.28 -0.42 10.38
CA MET A 17 1.42 0.94 10.87
C MET A 17 1.81 1.84 9.70
N GLU A 18 1.20 3.03 9.66
CA GLU A 18 1.48 4.08 8.68
C GLU A 18 1.44 3.57 7.22
N PRO A 19 0.29 3.05 6.74
CA PRO A 19 0.15 2.64 5.35
C PRO A 19 0.16 3.86 4.42
N GLU A 20 1.28 4.08 3.74
CA GLU A 20 1.52 5.12 2.74
C GLU A 20 1.33 4.54 1.32
N ILE A 21 0.59 5.24 0.47
CA ILE A 21 0.43 4.84 -0.93
C ILE A 21 1.57 5.43 -1.73
N VAL A 22 2.48 4.57 -2.20
CA VAL A 22 3.58 4.94 -3.09
C VAL A 22 3.21 4.62 -4.55
N ASN A 23 3.43 5.57 -5.44
CA ASN A 23 3.29 5.38 -6.88
C ASN A 23 4.65 4.96 -7.45
N MET A 24 4.77 3.73 -7.96
CA MET A 24 6.00 3.28 -8.60
C MET A 24 6.10 3.87 -10.02
N LYS A 25 7.33 4.15 -10.49
CA LYS A 25 7.62 4.66 -11.85
C LYS A 25 7.06 3.79 -12.99
N ASN A 26 6.64 2.55 -12.70
CA ASN A 26 5.98 1.65 -13.65
C ASN A 26 4.45 1.82 -13.71
N GLY A 27 3.90 2.91 -13.15
CA GLY A 27 2.47 3.23 -13.16
C GLY A 27 1.61 2.40 -12.20
N ARG A 28 2.24 1.56 -11.36
CA ARG A 28 1.56 0.72 -10.37
C ARG A 28 1.60 1.37 -8.99
N ARG A 29 0.48 1.37 -8.28
CA ARG A 29 0.42 1.82 -6.88
C ARG A 29 0.67 0.67 -5.91
N ALA A 30 1.42 0.94 -4.85
CA ALA A 30 1.64 0.01 -3.75
C ALA A 30 1.40 0.74 -2.42
N ALA A 31 0.85 0.04 -1.44
CA ALA A 31 0.82 0.52 -0.06
C ALA A 31 2.09 0.05 0.65
N ARG A 32 2.92 0.99 1.11
CA ARG A 32 4.06 0.77 1.98
C ARG A 32 3.63 1.00 3.42
N GLY A 33 4.04 0.16 4.36
CA GLY A 33 3.90 0.50 5.78
C GLY A 33 4.73 -0.45 6.65
N ALA A 34 4.73 -0.25 7.96
CA ALA A 34 5.55 -1.02 8.88
C ALA A 34 4.73 -2.11 9.61
N CYS A 35 5.34 -3.28 9.83
CA CYS A 35 4.76 -4.29 10.72
C CYS A 35 4.82 -3.82 12.18
N LYS A 36 3.70 -3.85 12.92
CA LYS A 36 3.67 -3.51 14.37
C LYS A 36 4.52 -4.42 15.27
N VAL A 37 4.82 -5.64 14.82
CA VAL A 37 5.50 -6.66 15.65
C VAL A 37 7.00 -6.73 15.39
N CYS A 38 7.41 -6.64 14.13
CA CYS A 38 8.83 -6.82 13.73
C CYS A 38 9.41 -5.60 13.02
N GLU A 39 8.65 -4.49 12.98
CA GLU A 39 9.03 -3.18 12.42
C GLU A 39 9.49 -3.24 10.95
N THR A 40 9.31 -4.39 10.31
CA THR A 40 9.76 -4.63 8.96
C THR A 40 8.81 -3.92 8.02
N VAL A 41 9.37 -3.16 7.07
CA VAL A 41 8.62 -2.49 6.03
C VAL A 41 7.98 -3.55 5.13
N LEU A 42 6.66 -3.55 5.10
CA LEU A 42 5.83 -4.40 4.26
C LEU A 42 5.30 -3.56 3.08
N TYR A 43 5.25 -4.19 1.91
CA TYR A 43 4.65 -3.62 0.72
C TYR A 43 3.46 -4.48 0.33
N LYS A 44 2.28 -3.87 0.26
CA LYS A 44 1.07 -4.48 -0.26
C LYS A 44 0.77 -3.86 -1.61
N ILE A 45 1.00 -4.63 -2.67
CA ILE A 45 0.65 -4.22 -4.03
C ILE A 45 -0.87 -4.01 -4.06
N LEU A 46 -1.32 -2.84 -4.50
CA LEU A 46 -2.73 -2.56 -4.69
C LEU A 46 -3.14 -3.15 -6.04
N SER A 47 -4.12 -4.06 -6.04
CA SER A 47 -4.66 -4.62 -7.28
C SER A 47 -5.32 -3.53 -8.13
N ARG A 48 -5.39 -3.75 -9.44
CA ARG A 48 -5.99 -2.83 -10.43
C ARG A 48 -7.41 -2.35 -10.02
N GLU A 49 -8.23 -3.22 -9.42
CA GLU A 49 -9.56 -2.86 -8.91
C GLU A 49 -9.52 -1.86 -7.75
N PHE A 50 -8.51 -1.94 -6.89
CA PHE A 50 -8.27 -1.00 -5.80
C PHE A 50 -7.67 0.30 -6.33
N GLU A 51 -6.89 0.22 -7.41
CA GLU A 51 -6.40 1.37 -8.16
C GLU A 51 -7.56 2.15 -8.82
N GLU A 52 -8.56 1.48 -9.39
CA GLU A 52 -9.76 2.11 -9.97
C GLU A 52 -10.59 2.87 -8.92
N LYS A 53 -10.74 2.33 -7.70
CA LYS A 53 -11.41 3.05 -6.59
C LYS A 53 -10.63 4.28 -6.10
N LEU A 54 -9.31 4.32 -6.32
CA LEU A 54 -8.45 5.46 -6.00
C LEU A 54 -8.20 6.38 -7.23
N LYS A 55 -8.71 6.04 -8.42
CA LYS A 55 -8.64 6.89 -9.63
C LYS A 55 -9.64 8.04 -9.62
N GLY A 56 -10.50 8.14 -8.59
CA GLY A 56 -11.25 9.36 -8.31
C GLY A 56 -10.39 10.51 -7.77
N GLU A 57 -9.24 10.21 -7.15
CA GLU A 57 -8.31 11.19 -6.60
C GLU A 57 -6.87 10.69 -6.85
N GLY A 58 -6.35 10.97 -8.03
CA GLY A 58 -4.93 10.80 -8.35
C GLY A 58 -4.25 12.16 -8.48
N PRO A 59 -3.14 12.43 -7.77
CA PRO A 59 -2.46 13.73 -7.76
C PRO A 59 -1.56 13.95 -8.99
N TYR A 60 -2.01 13.57 -10.18
CA TYR A 60 -1.35 13.97 -11.42
C TYR A 60 -2.42 14.45 -12.38
N GLU A 61 -2.77 15.73 -12.22
CA GLU A 61 -3.22 16.55 -13.35
C GLU A 61 -2.24 16.30 -14.50
N ARG A 62 -2.76 15.73 -15.57
CA ARG A 62 -2.20 16.01 -16.88
C ARG A 62 -3.17 17.01 -17.46
N GLU A 63 -2.85 18.30 -17.31
CA GLU A 63 -3.35 19.29 -18.24
C GLU A 63 -2.86 18.92 -19.65
N GLU A 64 -3.70 19.28 -20.63
CA GLU A 64 -3.64 19.07 -22.09
C GLU A 64 -4.39 17.85 -22.65
#